data_AF-A0A931UQZ7-F1
#
_entry.id   AF-A0A931UQZ7-F1
#
_cell.length_a   1.000
_cell.length_b   1.000
_cell.length_c   1.000
_cell.angle_alpha   90.00
_cell.angle_beta   90.00
_cell.angle_gamma   90.00
#
_symmetry.space_group_name_H-M   'P 1'
#
loop_
_entity.id
_entity.type
_entity.pdbx_description
1 polymer ?
#
loop_
_entity_poly.entity_id
_entity_poly.type
_entity_poly.pdbx_seq_one_letter_code
_entity_poly.pdbx_strand_id
1 'polypeptide(L)'
;AGGGYGDPLERDPRRVLRDVTNGLLSRECALELYGVVLATDGLAVDETATAERRASLREARRRAGAVPGGRSTESREGGPAPQDRAGLQGPGRPINESLRLIGTGDGAWIVCRCGRALCDGADNYKRHVLMARYPLSRSGPKAVTARGQELFELREYYCPGCLTQIEVEVALKTDDLLWDVQLTL
;
A
#
# COMPACT_ATOMS: atom_id res chain seq x y z
N ALA A 1 10.63 13.74 9.94
CA ALA A 1 10.72 12.29 9.73
C ALA A 1 10.63 12.07 8.23
N GLY A 2 11.61 11.38 7.63
CA GLY A 2 11.56 11.04 6.20
C GLY A 2 10.40 10.08 5.96
N GLY A 3 9.63 10.31 4.89
CA GLY A 3 8.59 9.37 4.46
C GLY A 3 9.23 8.00 4.21
N GLY A 4 8.67 6.96 4.83
CA GLY A 4 9.12 5.60 4.57
C GLY A 4 8.84 5.25 3.11
N TYR A 5 9.83 4.68 2.43
CA TYR A 5 9.67 4.14 1.07
C TYR A 5 9.25 2.67 1.14
N GLY A 6 8.22 2.29 0.39
CA GLY A 6 7.69 0.93 0.32
C GLY A 6 6.70 0.57 1.44
N ASP A 7 6.21 -0.67 1.40
CA ASP A 7 5.27 -1.19 2.40
C ASP A 7 5.98 -1.51 3.73
N PRO A 8 5.59 -0.90 4.86
CA PRO A 8 6.15 -1.21 6.18
C PRO A 8 6.07 -2.70 6.57
N LEU A 9 5.03 -3.43 6.15
CA LEU A 9 4.84 -4.85 6.47
C LEU A 9 5.73 -5.78 5.64
N GLU A 10 6.48 -5.24 4.68
CA GLU A 10 7.45 -5.98 3.88
C GLU A 10 8.89 -5.71 4.32
N ARG A 11 9.13 -4.75 5.21
CA ARG A 11 10.47 -4.49 5.73
C ARG A 11 11.00 -5.73 6.46
N ASP A 12 12.26 -6.07 6.22
CA ASP A 12 12.94 -7.18 6.92
C ASP A 12 12.85 -7.00 8.44
N PRO A 13 12.23 -7.94 9.20
CA PRO A 13 12.11 -7.85 10.64
C PRO A 13 13.44 -7.67 11.38
N ARG A 14 14.54 -8.24 10.86
CA ARG A 14 15.88 -8.08 11.46
C ARG A 14 16.41 -6.66 11.33
N ARG A 15 16.08 -5.96 10.24
CA ARG A 15 16.40 -4.53 10.10
C ARG A 15 15.60 -3.70 11.08
N VAL A 16 14.34 -4.04 11.32
CA VAL A 16 13.48 -3.36 12.30
C VAL A 16 14.02 -3.57 13.72
N LEU A 17 14.40 -4.81 14.09
CA LEU A 17 15.08 -5.08 15.37
C LEU A 17 16.33 -4.21 15.52
N ARG A 18 17.18 -4.12 14.50
CA ARG A 18 18.37 -3.26 14.54
C ARG A 18 18.03 -1.78 14.74
N ASP A 19 16.97 -1.29 14.08
CA ASP A 19 16.50 0.08 14.25
C ASP A 19 16.02 0.31 15.71
N VAL A 20 15.41 -0.69 16.35
CA VAL A 20 15.03 -0.65 17.77
C VAL A 20 16.24 -0.68 18.71
N THR A 21 17.18 -1.61 18.50
CA THR A 21 18.38 -1.72 19.35
C THR A 21 19.27 -0.48 19.27
N ASN A 22 19.23 0.23 18.14
CA ASN A 22 19.95 1.49 17.93
C ASN A 22 19.18 2.72 18.43
N GLY A 23 18.01 2.55 19.04
CA GLY A 23 17.17 3.65 19.55
C GLY A 23 16.56 4.54 18.45
N LEU A 24 16.56 4.09 17.20
CA LEU A 24 15.95 4.80 16.07
C LEU A 24 14.43 4.57 15.99
N LEU A 25 13.96 3.49 16.61
CA LEU A 25 12.58 3.05 16.62
C LEU A 25 12.21 2.52 18.01
N SER A 26 11.01 2.83 18.51
CA SER A 26 10.52 2.20 19.74
C SER A 26 9.96 0.79 19.48
N ARG A 27 9.84 -0.03 20.53
CA ARG A 27 9.22 -1.37 20.41
C ARG A 27 7.76 -1.27 19.97
N GLU A 28 7.06 -0.27 20.47
CA GLU A 28 5.68 0.04 20.13
C GLU A 28 5.57 0.41 18.64
N CYS A 29 6.47 1.27 18.15
CA CYS A 29 6.50 1.62 16.72
C CYS A 29 6.83 0.42 15.83
N ALA A 30 7.72 -0.49 16.26
CA ALA A 30 8.01 -1.73 15.56
C ALA A 30 6.76 -2.62 15.42
N LEU A 31 5.98 -2.74 16.50
CA LEU A 31 4.75 -3.53 16.55
C LEU A 31 3.62 -2.90 15.71
N GLU A 32 3.45 -1.58 15.80
CA GLU A 32 2.33 -0.86 15.21
C GLU A 32 2.54 -0.57 13.71
N LEU A 33 3.73 -0.11 13.33
CA LEU A 33 4.01 0.33 11.96
C LEU A 33 4.52 -0.82 11.08
N TYR A 34 5.44 -1.64 11.61
CA TYR A 34 6.09 -2.70 10.84
C TYR A 34 5.50 -4.10 11.08
N GLY A 35 4.63 -4.23 12.09
CA GLY A 35 4.06 -5.51 12.51
C GLY A 35 5.10 -6.47 13.09
N VAL A 36 6.25 -5.96 13.54
CA VAL A 36 7.36 -6.76 14.07
C VAL A 36 7.21 -6.91 15.58
N VAL A 37 7.13 -8.14 16.04
CA VAL A 37 7.08 -8.49 17.45
C VAL A 37 8.48 -8.89 17.89
N LEU A 38 8.98 -8.27 18.95
CA LEU A 38 10.26 -8.61 19.54
C LEU A 38 10.04 -9.52 20.75
N ALA A 39 11.00 -10.42 20.99
CA ALA A 39 11.02 -11.24 22.19
C ALA A 39 11.02 -10.37 23.47
N THR A 40 10.73 -10.99 24.62
CA THR A 40 10.64 -10.27 25.91
C THR A 40 11.92 -9.52 26.25
N ASP A 41 13.09 -10.09 25.96
CA ASP A 41 14.40 -9.42 26.09
C ASP A 41 14.62 -8.33 25.02
N GLY A 42 13.88 -8.41 23.90
CA GLY A 42 14.01 -7.67 22.64
C GLY A 42 15.39 -7.67 22.01
N LEU A 43 16.11 -8.78 22.19
CA LEU A 43 17.34 -9.06 21.47
C LEU A 43 17.07 -9.90 20.21
N ALA A 44 15.84 -10.41 20.05
CA ALA A 44 15.41 -11.21 18.92
C ALA A 44 14.04 -10.80 18.40
N VAL A 45 13.78 -11.13 17.14
CA VAL A 45 12.45 -11.10 16.52
C VAL A 45 11.71 -12.38 16.90
N ASP A 46 10.46 -12.25 17.35
CA ASP A 46 9.54 -13.38 17.40
C ASP A 46 8.92 -13.55 16.01
N GLU A 47 9.43 -14.51 15.24
CA GLU A 47 9.05 -14.74 13.84
C GLU A 47 7.58 -15.16 13.72
N THR A 48 7.08 -16.01 14.64
CA THR A 48 5.70 -16.49 14.64
C THR A 48 4.74 -15.35 14.96
N ALA A 49 4.98 -14.62 16.06
CA ALA A 49 4.13 -13.50 16.44
C ALA A 49 4.19 -12.36 15.42
N THR A 50 5.34 -12.15 14.76
CA THR A 50 5.49 -11.19 13.66
C THR A 50 4.64 -11.60 12.45
N ALA A 51 4.63 -12.87 12.07
CA ALA A 51 3.80 -13.36 10.97
C ALA A 51 2.30 -13.17 11.25
N GLU A 52 1.84 -13.54 12.45
CA GLU A 52 0.45 -13.35 12.89
C GLU A 52 0.05 -11.87 12.94
N ARG A 53 0.92 -11.02 13.51
CA ARG A 53 0.69 -9.58 13.58
C ARG A 53 0.57 -8.97 12.18
N ARG A 54 1.47 -9.32 11.26
CA ARG A 54 1.40 -8.84 9.87
C ARG A 54 0.17 -9.35 9.13
N ALA A 55 -0.28 -10.58 9.38
CA ALA A 55 -1.54 -11.08 8.84
C ALA A 55 -2.73 -10.27 9.36
N SER A 56 -2.78 -9.99 10.67
CA SER A 56 -3.82 -9.15 11.27
C SER A 56 -3.83 -7.72 10.71
N LEU A 57 -2.65 -7.12 10.48
CA LEU A 57 -2.55 -5.78 9.91
C LEU A 57 -3.02 -5.75 8.45
N ARG A 58 -2.70 -6.78 7.65
CA ARG A 58 -3.25 -6.92 6.30
C ARG A 58 -4.77 -7.03 6.33
N GLU A 59 -5.33 -7.84 7.21
CA GLU A 59 -6.80 -7.94 7.32
C GLU A 59 -7.43 -6.61 7.77
N ALA A 60 -6.76 -5.85 8.65
CA ALA A 60 -7.20 -4.50 8.99
C ALA A 60 -7.21 -3.56 7.77
N ARG A 61 -6.19 -3.62 6.89
CA ARG A 61 -6.16 -2.88 5.61
C ARG A 61 -7.34 -3.25 4.72
N ARG A 62 -7.64 -4.55 4.61
CA ARG A 62 -8.77 -5.05 3.82
C ARG A 62 -10.10 -4.49 4.33
N ARG A 63 -10.33 -4.54 5.64
CA ARG A 63 -11.57 -4.05 6.27
C ARG A 63 -11.72 -2.53 6.21
N ALA A 64 -10.62 -1.80 6.33
CA ALA A 64 -10.64 -0.33 6.30
C ALA A 64 -10.75 0.23 4.87
N GLY A 65 -10.31 -0.54 3.87
CA GLY A 65 -10.26 -0.11 2.48
C GLY A 65 -11.55 -0.39 1.73
N ALA A 66 -11.96 0.57 0.90
CA ALA A 66 -13.03 0.39 -0.09
C ALA A 66 -12.53 0.84 -1.47
N VAL A 67 -13.03 0.22 -2.53
CA VAL A 67 -12.72 0.70 -3.90
C VAL A 67 -13.46 2.01 -4.14
N PRO A 68 -12.77 3.09 -4.53
CA PRO A 68 -13.42 4.36 -4.81
C PRO A 68 -14.49 4.24 -5.90
N GLY A 69 -15.68 4.79 -5.64
CA GLY A 69 -16.82 4.75 -6.56
C GLY A 69 -17.67 3.47 -6.48
N GLY A 70 -17.49 2.62 -5.46
CA GLY A 70 -18.41 1.51 -5.18
C GLY A 70 -18.33 0.33 -6.14
N ARG A 71 -17.32 0.28 -7.02
CA ARG A 71 -17.08 -0.88 -7.88
C ARG A 71 -16.60 -2.06 -7.02
N SER A 72 -17.25 -3.21 -7.13
CA SER A 72 -16.86 -4.44 -6.44
C SER A 72 -15.46 -4.89 -6.86
N THR A 73 -14.66 -5.39 -5.91
CA THR A 73 -13.34 -5.99 -6.20
C THR A 73 -13.44 -7.37 -6.87
N GLU A 74 -14.61 -7.99 -6.80
CA GLU A 74 -14.88 -9.36 -7.24
C GLU A 74 -15.42 -9.43 -8.68
N SER A 75 -15.94 -8.32 -9.21
CA SER A 75 -16.59 -8.27 -10.51
C SER A 75 -16.03 -7.12 -11.35
N ARG A 76 -15.05 -7.44 -12.18
CA ARG A 76 -14.87 -6.73 -13.44
C ARG A 76 -15.04 -7.70 -14.60
N GLU A 77 -16.17 -7.57 -15.27
CA GLU A 77 -16.14 -7.54 -16.73
C GLU A 77 -15.05 -6.50 -17.13
N GLY A 78 -14.08 -6.90 -17.95
CA GLY A 78 -12.98 -6.03 -18.39
C GLY A 78 -11.67 -6.12 -17.58
N GLY A 79 -11.40 -7.23 -16.87
CA GLY A 79 -10.01 -7.61 -16.58
C GLY A 79 -9.27 -8.02 -17.87
N PRO A 80 -7.93 -8.17 -17.86
CA PRO A 80 -7.19 -8.63 -19.03
C PRO A 80 -7.79 -9.94 -19.52
N ALA A 81 -7.95 -10.03 -20.84
CA ALA A 81 -8.52 -11.21 -21.47
C ALA A 81 -7.69 -12.44 -21.04
N PRO A 82 -8.29 -13.64 -20.94
CA PRO A 82 -7.57 -14.81 -20.46
C PRO A 82 -6.22 -15.05 -21.16
N GLN A 83 -6.13 -14.73 -22.45
CA GLN A 83 -4.90 -14.80 -23.25
C GLN A 83 -3.79 -13.85 -22.77
N ASP A 84 -4.13 -12.68 -22.24
CA ASP A 84 -3.15 -11.68 -21.78
C ASP A 84 -2.58 -12.01 -20.41
N ARG A 85 -3.31 -12.77 -19.58
CA ARG A 85 -2.95 -13.03 -18.18
C ARG A 85 -1.59 -13.71 -18.01
N ALA A 86 -1.20 -14.56 -18.97
CA ALA A 86 0.11 -15.20 -18.96
C ALA A 86 1.25 -14.18 -19.21
N GLY A 87 1.02 -13.17 -20.06
CA GLY A 87 1.98 -12.12 -20.38
C GLY A 87 2.21 -11.11 -19.25
N LEU A 88 1.29 -11.01 -18.30
CA LEU A 88 1.37 -10.07 -17.16
C LEU A 88 2.28 -10.54 -16.02
N GLN A 89 2.95 -11.68 -16.17
CA GLN A 89 3.94 -12.19 -15.21
C GLN A 89 5.38 -11.79 -15.57
N GLY A 90 5.59 -11.10 -16.70
CA GLY A 90 6.90 -10.66 -17.18
C GLY A 90 7.42 -9.35 -16.59
N PRO A 91 8.66 -8.95 -16.92
CA PRO A 91 9.18 -7.63 -16.56
C PRO A 91 8.36 -6.53 -17.26
N GLY A 92 8.05 -5.47 -16.53
CA GLY A 92 7.33 -4.30 -17.03
C GLY A 92 8.01 -3.00 -16.64
N ARG A 93 7.60 -1.87 -17.23
CA ARG A 93 8.11 -0.55 -16.88
C ARG A 93 7.66 -0.20 -15.45
N PRO A 94 8.56 0.07 -14.50
CA PRO A 94 8.15 0.41 -13.14
C PRO A 94 7.38 1.74 -13.13
N ILE A 95 6.28 1.77 -12.38
CA ILE A 95 5.54 2.99 -12.05
C ILE A 95 5.98 3.48 -10.68
N ASN A 96 5.97 2.56 -9.70
CA ASN A 96 6.57 2.73 -8.38
C ASN A 96 7.10 1.37 -7.89
N GLU A 97 7.45 1.23 -6.61
CA GLU A 97 7.96 -0.04 -6.06
C GLU A 97 6.95 -1.21 -6.18
N SER A 98 5.66 -0.90 -6.08
CA SER A 98 4.59 -1.89 -6.04
C SER A 98 3.95 -2.14 -7.41
N LEU A 99 4.05 -1.21 -8.36
CA LEU A 99 3.33 -1.23 -9.63
C LEU A 99 4.26 -1.21 -10.84
N ARG A 100 3.86 -1.96 -11.88
CA ARG A 100 4.50 -1.97 -13.19
C ARG A 100 3.46 -1.80 -14.29
N LEU A 101 3.84 -1.15 -15.38
CA LEU A 101 3.11 -1.17 -16.64
C LEU A 101 3.64 -2.32 -17.49
N ILE A 102 2.75 -3.20 -17.95
CA ILE A 102 3.08 -4.31 -18.87
C ILE A 102 2.28 -4.12 -20.15
N GLY A 103 2.98 -3.96 -21.28
CA GLY A 103 2.36 -3.96 -22.60
C GLY A 103 1.98 -5.38 -23.04
N THR A 104 0.83 -5.51 -23.69
CA THR A 104 0.36 -6.70 -24.39
C THR A 104 0.11 -6.34 -25.86
N GLY A 105 -0.28 -7.32 -26.69
CA GLY A 105 -0.60 -7.04 -28.10
C GLY A 105 -1.77 -6.07 -28.27
N ASP A 106 -2.70 -6.07 -27.31
CA ASP A 106 -3.97 -5.34 -27.35
C ASP A 106 -4.02 -4.10 -26.42
N GLY A 107 -2.89 -3.72 -25.81
CA GLY A 107 -2.84 -2.54 -24.93
C GLY A 107 -1.75 -2.61 -23.87
N ALA A 108 -1.97 -1.93 -22.74
CA ALA A 108 -1.07 -2.02 -21.59
C ALA A 108 -1.85 -2.10 -20.28
N TRP A 109 -1.27 -2.73 -19.28
CA TRP A 109 -1.90 -3.00 -17.99
C TRP A 109 -1.05 -2.53 -16.84
N ILE A 110 -1.68 -1.88 -15.86
CA ILE A 110 -1.04 -1.61 -14.56
C ILE A 110 -1.19 -2.87 -13.70
N VAL A 111 -0.07 -3.42 -13.29
CA VAL A 111 0.04 -4.70 -12.59
C VAL A 111 0.77 -4.49 -11.27
N CYS A 112 0.17 -4.97 -10.18
CA CYS A 112 0.84 -5.04 -8.89
C CYS A 112 1.94 -6.10 -8.92
N ARG A 113 3.02 -5.90 -8.17
CA ARG A 113 4.14 -6.84 -8.04
C ARG A 113 3.76 -8.27 -7.65
N CYS A 114 2.58 -8.48 -7.05
CA CYS A 114 2.04 -9.82 -6.79
C CYS A 114 1.42 -10.50 -8.02
N GLY A 115 1.48 -9.87 -9.21
CA GLY A 115 0.92 -10.36 -10.47
C GLY A 115 -0.55 -9.98 -10.72
N ARG A 116 -1.19 -9.24 -9.80
CA ARG A 116 -2.58 -8.80 -9.96
C ARG A 116 -2.65 -7.64 -10.96
N ALA A 117 -3.30 -7.84 -12.10
CA ALA A 117 -3.71 -6.75 -12.98
C ALA A 117 -4.77 -5.87 -12.26
N LEU A 118 -4.54 -4.57 -12.23
CA LEU A 118 -5.40 -3.60 -11.55
C LEU A 118 -6.32 -2.89 -12.52
N CYS A 119 -5.76 -2.37 -13.62
CA CYS A 119 -6.50 -1.64 -14.65
C CYS A 119 -5.71 -1.50 -15.95
N ASP A 120 -6.37 -0.94 -16.96
CA ASP A 120 -5.74 -0.44 -18.16
C ASP A 120 -4.65 0.60 -17.84
N GLY A 121 -3.60 0.63 -18.68
CA GLY A 121 -2.45 1.52 -18.58
C GLY A 121 -2.78 3.01 -18.68
N ALA A 122 -3.90 3.35 -19.31
CA ALA A 122 -4.39 4.71 -19.49
C ALA A 122 -5.46 5.10 -18.47
N ASP A 123 -5.70 4.29 -17.42
CA ASP A 123 -6.65 4.63 -16.34
C ASP A 123 -5.91 4.89 -15.01
N ASN A 124 -6.55 5.63 -14.12
CA ASN A 124 -6.01 5.92 -12.80
C ASN A 124 -6.16 4.69 -11.89
N TYR A 125 -5.04 4.01 -11.58
CA TYR A 125 -5.01 2.81 -10.74
C TYR A 125 -5.68 3.00 -9.36
N LYS A 126 -5.71 4.23 -8.81
CA LYS A 126 -6.38 4.54 -7.52
C LYS A 126 -7.88 4.25 -7.55
N ARG A 127 -8.50 4.23 -8.73
CA ARG A 127 -9.92 3.89 -8.93
C ARG A 127 -10.24 2.39 -8.80
N HIS A 128 -9.21 1.56 -8.70
CA HIS A 128 -9.27 0.09 -8.85
C HIS A 128 -8.63 -0.67 -7.69
N VAL A 129 -8.14 0.05 -6.69
CA VAL A 129 -7.48 -0.48 -5.51
C VAL A 129 -8.29 -0.13 -4.26
N LEU A 130 -7.98 -0.79 -3.14
CA LEU A 130 -8.61 -0.47 -1.87
C LEU A 130 -8.06 0.85 -1.35
N MET A 131 -8.92 1.79 -0.97
CA MET A 131 -8.53 3.05 -0.36
C MET A 131 -9.10 3.12 1.06
N ALA A 132 -8.22 3.21 2.06
CA ALA A 132 -8.59 3.51 3.44
C ALA A 132 -8.37 5.01 3.72
N ARG A 133 -9.27 5.59 4.52
CA ARG A 133 -9.21 6.99 4.94
C ARG A 133 -8.97 7.07 6.44
N TYR A 134 -8.06 7.94 6.84
CA TYR A 134 -7.72 8.15 8.24
C TYR A 134 -7.60 9.64 8.56
N PRO A 135 -7.81 10.04 9.83
CA PRO A 135 -7.44 11.37 10.28
C PRO A 135 -5.94 11.63 10.03
N LEU A 136 -5.59 12.89 9.74
CA LEU A 136 -4.21 13.28 9.45
C LEU A 136 -3.24 12.94 10.60
N SER A 137 -3.73 12.83 11.84
CA SER A 137 -2.97 12.37 13.02
C SER A 137 -2.26 11.03 12.83
N ARG A 138 -2.78 10.16 11.95
CA ARG A 138 -2.16 8.88 11.63
C ARG A 138 -0.78 9.04 10.96
N SER A 139 -0.54 10.14 10.25
CA SER A 139 0.78 10.43 9.65
C SER A 139 1.84 10.85 10.68
N GLY A 140 1.43 11.01 11.95
CA GLY A 140 2.31 11.23 13.08
C GLY A 140 1.93 12.46 13.92
N PRO A 141 2.50 12.59 15.12
CA PRO A 141 2.11 13.62 16.09
C PRO A 141 2.35 15.06 15.61
N LYS A 142 3.26 15.26 14.65
CA LYS A 142 3.53 16.59 14.09
C LYS A 142 2.45 17.06 13.12
N ALA A 143 1.71 16.15 12.50
CA ALA A 143 0.76 16.46 11.44
C ALA A 143 -0.53 17.13 11.93
N VAL A 144 -0.76 17.17 13.25
CA VAL A 144 -1.97 17.75 13.87
C VAL A 144 -1.78 19.13 14.46
N THR A 145 -0.58 19.70 14.36
CA THR A 145 -0.24 20.96 15.05
C THR A 145 -0.57 22.22 14.25
N ALA A 146 -0.83 22.09 12.95
CA ALA A 146 -1.16 23.22 12.08
C ALA A 146 -2.67 23.45 12.03
N ARG A 147 -3.13 24.71 12.02
CA ARG A 147 -4.54 25.09 11.85
C ARG A 147 -5.08 24.62 10.49
N GLY A 148 -6.29 24.08 10.45
CA GLY A 148 -6.95 23.60 9.21
C GLY A 148 -6.66 22.13 8.90
N GLN A 149 -5.90 21.44 9.75
CA GLN A 149 -5.59 20.01 9.66
C GLN A 149 -6.85 19.12 9.60
N GLU A 150 -7.97 19.57 10.17
CA GLU A 150 -9.25 18.87 10.14
C GLU A 150 -9.88 18.81 8.74
N LEU A 151 -9.44 19.66 7.81
CA LEU A 151 -9.86 19.64 6.41
C LEU A 151 -9.18 18.51 5.62
N PHE A 152 -8.06 18.01 6.12
CA PHE A 152 -7.25 16.99 5.47
C PHE A 152 -7.53 15.60 6.03
N GLU A 153 -7.26 14.61 5.20
CA GLU A 153 -7.23 13.20 5.56
C GLU A 153 -5.97 12.54 4.98
N LEU A 154 -5.57 11.43 5.60
CA LEU A 154 -4.59 10.53 5.05
C LEU A 154 -5.33 9.42 4.29
N ARG A 155 -5.03 9.27 3.01
CA ARG A 155 -5.51 8.19 2.15
C ARG A 155 -4.40 7.18 1.97
N GLU A 156 -4.66 5.91 2.30
CA GLU A 156 -3.73 4.81 2.06
C GLU A 156 -4.34 3.88 1.01
N TYR A 157 -3.58 3.57 -0.04
CA TYR A 157 -4.02 2.74 -1.16
C TYR A 157 -3.36 1.35 -1.08
N TYR A 158 -4.16 0.29 -1.22
CA TYR A 158 -3.70 -1.10 -1.10
C TYR A 158 -4.13 -1.97 -2.28
N CYS A 159 -3.25 -2.87 -2.70
CA CYS A 159 -3.59 -3.90 -3.68
C CYS A 159 -4.74 -4.78 -3.17
N PRO A 160 -5.84 -4.98 -3.93
CA PRO A 160 -6.94 -5.86 -3.52
C PRO A 160 -6.54 -7.33 -3.37
N GLY A 161 -5.44 -7.75 -4.02
CA GLY A 161 -4.94 -9.12 -3.95
C GLY A 161 -4.05 -9.37 -2.74
N CYS A 162 -2.89 -8.71 -2.68
CA CYS A 162 -1.86 -8.97 -1.66
C CYS A 162 -1.86 -7.97 -0.49
N LEU A 163 -2.67 -6.91 -0.56
CA LEU A 163 -2.78 -5.86 0.46
C LEU A 163 -1.47 -5.10 0.71
N THR A 164 -0.54 -5.15 -0.25
CA THR A 164 0.65 -4.30 -0.23
C THR A 164 0.22 -2.83 -0.30
N GLN A 165 0.87 -1.98 0.48
CA GLN A 165 0.67 -0.54 0.41
C GLN A 165 1.29 0.01 -0.87
N ILE A 166 0.44 0.51 -1.75
CA ILE A 166 0.81 1.01 -3.07
C ILE A 166 1.22 2.47 -2.97
N GLU A 167 0.45 3.29 -2.25
CA GLU A 167 0.63 4.72 -2.19
C GLU A 167 0.00 5.30 -0.92
N VAL A 168 0.51 6.46 -0.49
CA VAL A 168 -0.05 7.26 0.61
C VAL A 168 -0.19 8.70 0.18
N GLU A 169 -1.35 9.29 0.42
CA GLU A 169 -1.67 10.65 0.00
C GLU A 169 -2.27 11.45 1.17
N VAL A 170 -1.81 12.69 1.35
CA VAL A 170 -2.52 13.68 2.17
C VAL A 170 -3.35 14.53 1.21
N ALA A 171 -4.66 14.56 1.42
CA ALA A 171 -5.59 15.27 0.53
C ALA A 171 -6.63 16.03 1.35
N LEU A 172 -7.26 17.05 0.76
CA LEU A 172 -8.48 17.60 1.35
C LEU A 172 -9.56 16.53 1.29
N LYS A 173 -10.42 16.48 2.30
CA LYS A 173 -11.55 15.54 2.34
C LYS A 173 -12.47 15.64 1.12
N THR A 174 -12.53 16.84 0.52
CA THR A 174 -13.32 17.18 -0.66
C THR A 174 -12.63 16.90 -1.99
N ASP A 175 -11.32 16.64 -2.00
CA ASP A 175 -10.59 16.45 -3.25
C ASP A 175 -10.99 15.13 -3.90
N ASP A 176 -11.10 15.15 -5.23
CA ASP A 176 -11.14 13.95 -6.04
C ASP A 176 -9.83 13.15 -5.93
N LEU A 177 -9.82 11.97 -6.55
CA LEU A 177 -8.59 11.18 -6.65
C LEU A 177 -7.57 11.89 -7.54
N LEU A 178 -6.39 12.16 -6.99
CA LEU A 178 -5.25 12.65 -7.76
C LEU A 178 -4.81 11.60 -8.79
N TRP A 179 -4.70 12.00 -10.05
CA TRP A 179 -4.12 11.17 -11.11
C TRP A 179 -2.65 11.54 -11.31
N ASP A 180 -1.82 10.96 -10.44
CA ASP A 180 -0.38 11.24 -10.31
C ASP A 180 0.48 10.67 -11.44
N VAL A 181 0.06 9.55 -12.03
CA VAL A 181 0.77 8.89 -13.14
C VAL A 181 -0.12 8.78 -14.35
N GLN A 182 0.14 9.63 -15.35
CA GLN A 182 -0.48 9.59 -16.66
C GLN A 182 0.55 9.11 -17.67
N LEU A 183 0.33 7.92 -18.22
CA LEU A 183 1.24 7.30 -19.16
C LEU A 183 0.74 7.57 -20.57
N THR A 184 1.55 8.23 -21.38
CA THR A 184 1.35 8.20 -22.83
C THR A 184 1.77 6.81 -23.31
N LEU A 185 0.78 6.02 -23.75
CA LEU A 185 0.97 4.66 -24.25
C LEU A 185 1.32 4.68 -25.74
#